data_AF-A0A505DKD3-F1
#
_entry.id   AF-A0A505DKD3-F1
#
_cell.length_a   1.000
_cell.length_b   1.000
_cell.length_c   1.000
_cell.angle_alpha   90.00
_cell.angle_beta   90.00
_cell.angle_gamma   90.00
#
_symmetry.space_group_name_H-M   'P 1'
#
loop_
_entity.id
_entity.type
_entity.pdbx_description
1 polymer ?
#
loop_
_entity_poly.entity_id
_entity_poly.type
_entity_poly.pdbx_seq_one_letter_code
_entity_poly.pdbx_strand_id
1 'polypeptide(L)' 'MTRVQLTNEEWEFIGSHLPIGEYGPYPERLRQQFEGVIWRFKTGGQWREIPQEFGP' A
#
# COMPACT_ATOMS: atom_id res chain seq x y z
N MET A 1 5.88 3.13 -14.75
CA MET A 1 7.07 2.60 -14.04
C MET A 1 7.35 3.50 -12.84
N THR A 2 6.47 3.46 -11.85
CA THR A 2 6.62 4.25 -10.63
C THR A 2 7.40 3.39 -9.65
N ARG A 3 8.61 3.84 -9.28
CA ARG A 3 9.54 3.12 -8.39
C ARG A 3 8.83 2.67 -7.11
N VAL A 4 8.73 1.36 -6.92
CA VAL A 4 8.36 0.68 -5.67
C VAL A 4 9.12 1.34 -4.52
N GLN A 5 8.40 1.91 -3.55
CA GLN A 5 8.99 2.67 -2.45
C GLN A 5 9.10 1.87 -1.16
N LEU A 6 8.43 0.72 -1.05
CA LEU A 6 8.51 -0.14 0.12
C LEU A 6 9.49 -1.27 -0.12
N THR A 7 10.58 -1.28 0.64
CA THR A 7 11.45 -2.44 0.74
C THR A 7 10.73 -3.59 1.44
N ASN A 8 11.20 -4.82 1.26
CA ASN A 8 10.63 -5.97 1.95
C ASN A 8 10.77 -5.85 3.48
N GLU A 9 11.87 -5.26 3.96
CA GLU A 9 12.12 -5.01 5.38
C GLU A 9 11.11 -4.01 5.97
N GLU A 10 10.84 -2.90 5.27
CA GLU A 10 9.78 -1.95 5.68
C GLU A 10 8.39 -2.58 5.63
N TRP A 11 8.13 -3.45 4.65
CA TRP A 11 6.87 -4.17 4.56
C TRP A 11 6.67 -5.15 5.72
N GLU A 12 7.70 -5.90 6.11
CA GLU A 12 7.63 -6.79 7.27
C GLU A 12 7.41 -6.02 8.58
N PHE A 13 8.07 -4.86 8.73
CA PHE A 13 7.85 -3.98 9.87
C PHE A 13 6.41 -3.47 9.94
N ILE A 14 5.86 -2.96 8.83
CA ILE A 14 4.47 -2.47 8.77
C ILE A 14 3.48 -3.63 8.93
N GLY A 15 3.77 -4.78 8.31
CA GLY A 15 2.99 -6.00 8.40
C GLY A 15 2.68 -6.43 9.84
N SER A 16 3.66 -6.32 10.73
CA SER A 16 3.47 -6.65 12.15
C SER A 16 2.47 -5.76 12.90
N HIS A 17 2.19 -4.57 12.40
CA HIS A 17 1.25 -3.61 12.99
C HIS A 17 -0.13 -3.62 12.32
N LEU A 18 -0.25 -4.30 11.18
CA LEU A 18 -1.52 -4.38 10.48
C LEU A 18 -2.43 -5.38 11.21
N PRO A 19 -3.73 -5.07 11.37
CA PRO A 19 -4.71 -5.99 11.96
C PRO A 19 -5.05 -7.12 10.97
N ILE A 20 -4.03 -7.93 10.66
CA ILE A 20 -4.10 -9.04 9.73
C ILE A 20 -4.83 -10.19 10.41
N GLY A 21 -5.98 -10.59 9.83
CA GLY A 21 -6.78 -11.71 10.33
C GLY A 21 -7.87 -11.33 11.35
N GLU A 22 -8.00 -10.06 11.72
CA GLU A 22 -9.07 -9.62 12.63
C GLU A 22 -10.40 -9.37 11.90
N TYR A 23 -10.37 -9.00 10.60
CA TYR A 23 -11.56 -8.61 9.82
C TYR A 23 -11.75 -9.32 8.46
N GLY A 24 -11.15 -10.50 8.25
CA GLY A 24 -11.37 -11.30 7.03
C GLY A 24 -10.09 -11.78 6.34
N PRO A 25 -10.21 -12.39 5.14
CA PRO A 25 -9.07 -12.98 4.44
C PRO A 25 -8.03 -11.92 4.09
N TYR A 26 -6.75 -12.29 4.18
CA TYR A 26 -5.63 -11.41 3.90
C TYR A 26 -5.73 -10.85 2.47
N PRO A 27 -5.82 -9.52 2.29
CA PRO A 27 -5.88 -8.96 0.95
C PRO A 27 -4.52 -9.16 0.28
N GLU A 28 -4.46 -9.99 -0.75
CA GLU A 28 -3.22 -10.26 -1.52
C GLU A 28 -2.58 -8.99 -2.09
N ARG A 29 -3.38 -7.91 -2.22
CA ARG A 29 -2.98 -6.60 -2.75
C ARG A 29 -2.73 -5.52 -1.70
N LEU A 30 -2.68 -5.87 -0.41
CA LEU A 30 -2.52 -4.89 0.69
C LEU A 30 -1.23 -4.05 0.53
N ARG A 31 -0.15 -4.67 0.03
CA ARG A 31 1.12 -3.98 -0.25
C ARG A 31 0.96 -2.90 -1.33
N GLN A 32 0.29 -3.24 -2.43
CA GLN A 32 0.07 -2.31 -3.53
C GLN A 32 -0.83 -1.15 -3.10
N GLN A 33 -1.84 -1.42 -2.27
CA GLN A 33 -2.69 -0.36 -1.70
C GLN A 33 -1.88 0.58 -0.79
N PHE A 34 -1.04 0.03 0.08
CA PHE A 34 -0.14 0.82 0.93
C PHE A 34 0.82 1.69 0.12
N GLU A 35 1.38 1.15 -0.95
CA GLU A 35 2.23 1.91 -1.88
C GLU A 35 1.47 3.07 -2.54
N GLY A 36 0.18 2.88 -2.88
CA GLY A 36 -0.69 3.95 -3.37
C GLY A 36 -0.92 5.06 -2.34
N VAL A 37 -1.07 4.69 -1.06
CA VAL A 37 -1.18 5.67 0.04
C VAL A 37 0.12 6.46 0.18
N ILE A 38 1.28 5.81 0.12
CA ILE A 38 2.57 6.48 0.23
C ILE A 38 2.83 7.39 -0.96
N TRP A 39 2.49 6.95 -2.18
CA TRP A 39 2.52 7.79 -3.36
C TRP A 39 1.67 9.04 -3.17
N ARG A 40 0.43 8.87 -2.68
CA ARG A 40 -0.47 10.00 -2.38
C ARG A 40 0.17 10.98 -1.40
N PHE A 41 0.76 10.49 -0.30
CA PHE A 41 1.44 11.35 0.68
C PHE A 41 2.64 12.09 0.10
N LYS A 42 3.42 11.47 -0.80
CA LYS A 42 4.58 12.11 -1.42
C LYS A 42 4.22 13.08 -2.53
N THR A 43 3.20 12.78 -3.32
CA THR A 43 2.80 13.57 -4.48
C THR A 43 1.75 14.62 -4.12
N GLY A 44 1.06 14.46 -2.99
CA GLY A 44 -0.06 15.34 -2.59
C GLY A 44 -1.32 15.17 -3.45
N GLY A 45 -1.37 14.13 -4.29
CA GLY A 45 -2.46 13.88 -5.23
C GLY A 45 -3.78 13.52 -4.57
N GLN A 46 -4.89 13.68 -5.30
CA GLN A 46 -6.20 13.26 -4.83
C GLN A 46 -6.33 11.74 -4.85
N TRP A 47 -7.18 11.18 -3.98
CA TRP A 47 -7.48 9.73 -3.97
C TRP A 47 -7.96 9.20 -5.33
N ARG A 48 -8.63 10.04 -6.13
CA ARG A 48 -9.12 9.69 -7.47
C ARG A 48 -8.01 9.62 -8.52
N GLU A 49 -6.85 10.19 -8.22
CA GLU A 49 -5.67 10.20 -9.09
C GLU A 49 -4.71 9.07 -8.75
N ILE A 50 -5.03 8.24 -7.74
CA ILE A 50 -4.22 7.06 -7.44
C ILE A 50 -4.21 6.16 -8.67
N PRO A 51 -3.02 5.84 -9.20
CA PRO A 51 -2.89 4.93 -10.32
C PRO A 51 -3.54 3.57 -10.04
N GLN A 52 -4.25 3.01 -11.03
CA GLN A 52 -4.88 1.69 -10.94
C GLN A 52 -3.91 0.54 -10.61
N GLU A 53 -2.61 0.76 -10.82
CA GLU A 53 -1.53 -0.15 -10.40
C GLU A 53 -1.46 -0.36 -8.88
N PHE A 54 -1.98 0.58 -8.07
CA PHE A 54 -2.03 0.49 -6.61
C PHE A 54 -3.39 0.01 -6.07
N GLY A 55 -4.45 -0.02 -6.89
CA GLY A 55 -5.77 -0.53 -6.50
C GLY A 55 -6.85 -0.30 -7.57
N PRO A 56 -7.88 -1.17 -7.64
CA PRO A 56 -9.07 -0.98 -8.50
C PRO A 56 -10.08 0.02 -7.92
#